data_AF-A0A7C6W5J2-F1
#
_entry.id   AF-A0A7C6W5J2-F1
#
_cell.length_a   1.000
_cell.length_b   1.000
_cell.length_c   1.000
_cell.angle_alpha   90.00
_cell.angle_beta   90.00
_cell.angle_gamma   90.00
#
_symmetry.space_group_name_H-M   'P 1'
#
loop_
_entity.id
_entity.type
_entity.pdbx_description
1 polymer ?
#
loop_
_entity_poly.entity_id
_entity_poly.type
_entity_poly.pdbx_seq_one_letter_code
_entity_poly.pdbx_strand_id
1 'polypeptide(L)'
;MKITQNIEFFLDKNSPKKYALLLLDKKLTLSAANKLFDHKERIISYDYFACVAHEYISQIGNNTLDYSLVKGVYQFLKKHNSNKTSLLICGQIINNEIFQYNIDIVKSETVKVIGDPSEYRKWINSDLKKNEQEDVEKARKQLNIMLNKEFIEVFFERLVQDERREKYWLKFIDKINEIKFVGNRANYLDLKKIESISNLVDNRYKITSSNQSTCALVMYSKGYVFVEFSDVGALYIYKEESFISKVNLNAVSSMRDLKKWSNYDYACRNSSTPGYVLIEPEGKATHQGDWESRVDVWMNNYYYD
;
A
#
# COMPACT_ATOMS: atom_id res chain seq x y z
N MET A 1 -7.55 0.19 -44.21
CA MET A 1 -6.13 0.16 -44.63
C MET A 1 -5.59 -1.25 -44.43
N LYS A 2 -4.88 -1.84 -45.40
CA LYS A 2 -4.52 -3.28 -45.41
C LYS A 2 -3.31 -3.56 -44.50
N ILE A 3 -3.39 -4.59 -43.64
CA ILE A 3 -2.32 -5.13 -42.76
C ILE A 3 -0.96 -5.24 -43.49
N THR A 4 -0.98 -5.44 -44.80
CA THR A 4 0.20 -5.53 -45.67
C THR A 4 1.11 -4.31 -45.66
N GLN A 5 0.62 -3.11 -45.32
CA GLN A 5 1.46 -1.88 -45.32
C GLN A 5 2.29 -1.70 -44.04
N ASN A 6 1.95 -2.37 -42.94
CA ASN A 6 2.64 -2.24 -41.65
C ASN A 6 3.07 -3.62 -41.09
N ILE A 7 3.24 -4.61 -41.96
CA ILE A 7 3.42 -6.01 -41.56
C ILE A 7 4.68 -6.22 -40.73
N GLU A 8 5.70 -5.38 -40.93
CA GLU A 8 6.95 -5.37 -40.16
C GLU A 8 6.71 -5.10 -38.67
N PHE A 9 5.66 -4.36 -38.30
CA PHE A 9 5.30 -4.10 -36.91
C PHE A 9 4.62 -5.28 -36.23
N PHE A 10 4.31 -6.36 -36.95
CA PHE A 10 3.66 -7.55 -36.39
C PHE A 10 4.45 -8.84 -36.59
N LEU A 11 5.48 -8.83 -37.45
CA LEU A 11 6.27 -10.02 -37.78
C LEU A 11 7.72 -9.95 -37.30
N ASP A 12 8.28 -8.76 -37.05
CA ASP A 12 9.65 -8.62 -36.52
C ASP A 12 9.66 -8.90 -35.01
N LYS A 13 10.65 -9.65 -34.54
CA LYS A 13 10.87 -9.92 -33.11
C LYS A 13 11.04 -8.62 -32.29
N ASN A 14 11.59 -7.57 -32.90
CA ASN A 14 11.76 -6.25 -32.27
C ASN A 14 10.57 -5.31 -32.47
N SER A 15 9.47 -5.79 -33.06
CA SER A 15 8.34 -4.93 -33.41
C SER A 15 7.66 -4.24 -32.22
N PRO A 16 7.51 -4.85 -31.03
CA PRO A 16 6.89 -4.16 -29.89
C PRO A 16 7.66 -2.90 -29.49
N LYS A 17 8.99 -2.97 -29.48
CA LYS A 17 9.88 -1.84 -29.17
C LYS A 17 9.79 -0.74 -30.22
N LYS A 18 9.80 -1.09 -31.51
CA LYS A 18 9.62 -0.13 -32.60
C LYS A 18 8.26 0.58 -32.50
N TYR A 19 7.20 -0.17 -32.19
CA TYR A 19 5.85 0.38 -32.01
C TYR A 19 5.82 1.36 -30.82
N ALA A 20 6.39 0.97 -29.69
CA ALA A 20 6.48 1.79 -28.50
C ALA A 20 7.22 3.11 -28.74
N LEU A 21 8.39 3.05 -29.38
CA LEU A 21 9.16 4.25 -29.75
C LEU A 21 8.38 5.17 -30.68
N LEU A 22 7.66 4.61 -31.65
CA LEU A 22 6.86 5.41 -32.59
C LEU A 22 5.63 6.06 -31.90
N LEU A 23 5.04 5.41 -30.89
CA LEU A 23 4.01 6.04 -30.06
C LEU A 23 4.55 7.23 -29.30
N LEU A 24 5.72 7.08 -28.66
CA LEU A 24 6.38 8.14 -27.91
C LEU A 24 6.76 9.33 -28.80
N ASP A 25 7.36 9.05 -29.97
CA ASP A 25 7.73 10.07 -30.96
C ASP A 25 6.52 10.89 -31.43
N LYS A 26 5.40 10.21 -31.71
CA LYS A 26 4.14 10.86 -32.09
C LYS A 26 3.32 11.40 -30.91
N LYS A 27 3.84 11.33 -29.68
CA LYS A 27 3.15 11.76 -28.44
C LYS A 27 1.76 11.11 -28.28
N LEU A 28 1.62 9.87 -28.71
CA LEU A 28 0.41 9.07 -28.54
C LEU A 28 0.50 8.23 -27.27
N THR A 29 -0.55 8.21 -26.48
CA THR A 29 -0.65 7.36 -25.29
C THR A 29 -0.87 5.90 -25.66
N LEU A 30 -0.49 4.98 -24.76
CA LEU A 30 -0.80 3.55 -24.91
C LEU A 30 -2.29 3.27 -25.10
N SER A 31 -3.17 4.02 -24.43
CA SER A 31 -4.64 3.86 -24.58
C SER A 31 -5.16 4.24 -25.97
N ALA A 32 -4.35 4.94 -26.77
CA ALA A 32 -4.62 5.32 -28.15
C ALA A 32 -3.76 4.55 -29.16
N ALA A 33 -3.08 3.47 -28.73
CA ALA A 33 -2.11 2.77 -29.57
C ALA A 33 -2.70 2.29 -30.91
N ASN A 34 -3.99 1.92 -30.94
CA ASN A 34 -4.68 1.53 -32.16
C ASN A 34 -4.75 2.64 -33.22
N LYS A 35 -4.73 3.91 -32.81
CA LYS A 35 -4.82 5.07 -33.71
C LYS A 35 -3.56 5.27 -34.53
N LEU A 36 -2.42 4.70 -34.13
CA LEU A 36 -1.16 4.85 -34.85
C LEU A 36 -1.26 4.40 -36.31
N PHE A 37 -2.08 3.38 -36.57
CA PHE A 37 -2.32 2.79 -37.89
C PHE A 37 -3.82 2.68 -38.23
N ASP A 38 -4.65 3.51 -37.59
CA ASP A 38 -6.10 3.55 -37.78
C ASP A 38 -6.77 2.16 -37.69
N HIS A 39 -6.40 1.42 -36.64
CA HIS A 39 -6.98 0.11 -36.35
C HIS A 39 -8.16 0.21 -35.38
N LYS A 40 -9.04 -0.80 -35.41
CA LYS A 40 -10.12 -0.94 -34.43
C LYS A 40 -9.55 -1.06 -33.02
N GLU A 41 -10.17 -0.41 -32.05
CA GLU A 41 -9.72 -0.38 -30.65
C GLU A 41 -9.52 -1.78 -30.03
N ARG A 42 -10.32 -2.77 -30.44
CA ARG A 42 -10.23 -4.16 -29.97
C ARG A 42 -8.85 -4.80 -30.09
N ILE A 43 -7.95 -4.29 -30.94
CA ILE A 43 -6.60 -4.85 -31.04
C ILE A 43 -5.80 -4.66 -29.74
N ILE A 44 -6.15 -3.65 -28.94
CA ILE A 44 -5.46 -3.32 -27.68
C ILE A 44 -5.52 -4.50 -26.69
N SER A 45 -6.55 -5.35 -26.76
CA SER A 45 -6.66 -6.52 -25.87
C SER A 45 -5.78 -7.70 -26.28
N TYR A 46 -5.05 -7.63 -27.39
CA TYR A 46 -4.18 -8.73 -27.83
C TYR A 46 -2.84 -8.70 -27.07
N ASP A 47 -2.27 -9.88 -26.82
CA ASP A 47 -1.01 -10.05 -26.08
C ASP A 47 0.17 -9.27 -26.69
N TYR A 48 0.15 -9.05 -28.00
CA TYR A 48 1.12 -8.18 -28.67
C TYR A 48 1.22 -6.81 -27.98
N PHE A 49 0.10 -6.22 -27.59
CA PHE A 49 0.08 -4.92 -26.93
C PHE A 49 0.51 -4.96 -25.46
N ALA A 50 0.52 -6.14 -24.82
CA ALA A 50 1.17 -6.29 -23.52
C ALA A 50 2.70 -6.10 -23.66
N CYS A 51 3.29 -6.68 -24.70
CA CYS A 51 4.71 -6.47 -25.03
C CYS A 51 5.00 -5.01 -25.42
N VAL A 52 4.12 -4.38 -26.20
CA VAL A 52 4.26 -2.95 -26.55
C VAL A 52 4.20 -2.09 -25.29
N ALA A 53 3.29 -2.38 -24.36
CA ALA A 53 3.19 -1.64 -23.11
C ALA A 53 4.47 -1.75 -22.27
N HIS A 54 5.04 -2.96 -22.17
CA HIS A 54 6.30 -3.18 -21.46
C HIS A 54 7.44 -2.33 -22.04
N GLU A 55 7.59 -2.35 -23.37
CA GLU A 55 8.60 -1.54 -24.05
C GLU A 55 8.30 -0.04 -23.95
N TYR A 56 7.04 0.37 -24.02
CA TYR A 56 6.66 1.77 -23.88
C TYR A 56 7.04 2.33 -22.51
N ILE A 57 6.82 1.57 -21.43
CA ILE A 57 7.24 1.97 -20.08
C ILE A 57 8.77 2.00 -19.95
N SER A 58 9.48 1.03 -20.54
CA SER A 58 10.94 0.96 -20.47
C SER A 58 11.65 2.11 -21.20
N GLN A 59 11.00 2.73 -22.19
CA GLN A 59 11.57 3.81 -23.00
C GLN A 59 11.15 5.23 -22.54
N ILE A 60 10.27 5.36 -21.54
CA ILE A 60 9.92 6.68 -21.00
C ILE A 60 11.11 7.26 -20.22
N GLY A 61 11.46 8.50 -20.53
CA GLY A 61 12.44 9.29 -19.77
C GLY A 61 11.76 10.41 -18.97
N ASN A 62 12.52 11.04 -18.06
CA ASN A 62 12.01 12.14 -17.22
C ASN A 62 11.34 13.27 -18.02
N ASN A 63 11.92 13.66 -19.16
CA ASN A 63 11.45 14.79 -19.95
C ASN A 63 10.14 14.52 -20.72
N THR A 64 9.68 13.27 -20.79
CA THR A 64 8.46 12.88 -21.51
C THR A 64 7.33 12.46 -20.59
N LEU A 65 7.59 12.24 -19.30
CA LEU A 65 6.58 11.78 -18.37
C LEU A 65 5.71 12.95 -17.87
N ASP A 66 4.42 12.89 -18.19
CA ASP A 66 3.41 13.77 -17.62
C ASP A 66 2.19 12.98 -17.10
N TYR A 67 1.30 13.67 -16.39
CA TYR A 67 0.08 13.09 -15.84
C TYR A 67 -0.81 12.42 -16.90
N SER A 68 -0.90 13.00 -18.10
CA SER A 68 -1.74 12.49 -19.20
C SER A 68 -1.21 11.16 -19.72
N LEU A 69 0.10 11.04 -19.85
CA LEU A 69 0.78 9.83 -20.25
C LEU A 69 0.52 8.71 -19.22
N VAL A 70 0.72 8.99 -17.93
CA VAL A 70 0.46 8.01 -16.85
C VAL A 70 -1.00 7.54 -16.88
N LYS A 71 -1.94 8.49 -16.98
CA LYS A 71 -3.37 8.20 -17.11
C LYS A 71 -3.66 7.34 -18.35
N GLY A 72 -2.98 7.60 -19.46
CA GLY A 72 -3.05 6.82 -20.68
C GLY A 72 -2.60 5.36 -20.50
N VAL A 73 -1.60 5.10 -19.65
CA VAL A 73 -1.19 3.73 -19.31
C VAL A 73 -2.30 3.00 -18.55
N TYR A 74 -2.89 3.61 -17.51
CA TYR A 74 -3.96 2.97 -16.73
C TYR A 74 -5.24 2.78 -17.54
N GLN A 75 -5.56 3.69 -18.45
CA GLN A 75 -6.63 3.50 -19.43
C GLN A 75 -6.36 2.32 -20.36
N PHE A 76 -5.11 2.14 -20.80
CA PHE A 76 -4.71 0.96 -21.56
C PHE A 76 -4.93 -0.32 -20.74
N LEU A 77 -4.50 -0.37 -19.48
CA LEU A 77 -4.68 -1.55 -18.63
C LEU A 77 -6.15 -1.95 -18.49
N LYS A 78 -7.05 -0.97 -18.31
CA LYS A 78 -8.50 -1.19 -18.27
C LYS A 78 -9.06 -1.78 -19.57
N LYS A 79 -8.59 -1.31 -20.73
CA LYS A 79 -9.01 -1.81 -22.05
C LYS A 79 -8.42 -3.19 -22.37
N HIS A 80 -7.16 -3.42 -21.99
CA HIS A 80 -6.46 -4.67 -22.24
C HIS A 80 -6.99 -5.80 -21.36
N ASN A 81 -7.41 -5.48 -20.12
CA ASN A 81 -8.14 -6.37 -19.22
C ASN A 81 -7.44 -7.72 -18.98
N SER A 82 -6.12 -7.70 -18.79
CA SER A 82 -5.32 -8.87 -18.41
C SER A 82 -4.72 -8.64 -17.03
N ASN A 83 -5.00 -9.55 -16.08
CA ASN A 83 -4.43 -9.47 -14.73
C ASN A 83 -2.89 -9.56 -14.77
N LYS A 84 -2.34 -10.47 -15.58
CA LYS A 84 -0.89 -10.63 -15.76
C LYS A 84 -0.25 -9.32 -16.24
N THR A 85 -0.80 -8.71 -17.29
CA THR A 85 -0.27 -7.46 -17.84
C THR A 85 -0.38 -6.32 -16.83
N SER A 86 -1.51 -6.22 -16.12
CA SER A 86 -1.70 -5.21 -15.07
C SER A 86 -0.64 -5.31 -13.96
N LEU A 87 -0.37 -6.53 -13.47
CA LEU A 87 0.66 -6.77 -12.46
C LEU A 87 2.05 -6.35 -12.95
N LEU A 88 2.43 -6.79 -14.15
CA LEU A 88 3.74 -6.47 -14.72
C LEU A 88 3.92 -4.96 -14.93
N ILE A 89 2.95 -4.30 -15.57
CA ILE A 89 3.05 -2.88 -15.90
C ILE A 89 3.00 -2.01 -14.64
N CYS A 90 2.10 -2.28 -13.69
CA CYS A 90 2.08 -1.54 -12.43
C CYS A 90 3.37 -1.79 -11.63
N GLY A 91 3.88 -3.03 -11.66
CA GLY A 91 5.15 -3.39 -11.05
C GLY A 91 6.31 -2.56 -11.60
N GLN A 92 6.41 -2.45 -12.93
CA GLN A 92 7.41 -1.62 -13.59
C GLN A 92 7.29 -0.13 -13.24
N ILE A 93 6.06 0.41 -13.21
CA ILE A 93 5.80 1.81 -12.89
C ILE A 93 6.23 2.12 -11.45
N ILE A 94 5.80 1.31 -10.48
CA ILE A 94 6.10 1.56 -9.06
C ILE A 94 7.60 1.44 -8.78
N ASN A 95 8.25 0.42 -9.33
CA ASN A 95 9.67 0.17 -9.12
C ASN A 95 10.59 1.18 -9.84
N ASN A 96 10.05 2.05 -10.70
CA ASN A 96 10.81 3.02 -11.47
C ASN A 96 10.66 4.43 -10.88
N GLU A 97 11.80 5.00 -10.45
CA GLU A 97 11.87 6.30 -9.78
C GLU A 97 11.32 7.46 -10.61
N ILE A 98 11.33 7.35 -11.94
CA ILE A 98 10.81 8.39 -12.84
C ILE A 98 9.32 8.66 -12.56
N PHE A 99 8.56 7.65 -12.15
CA PHE A 99 7.13 7.80 -11.86
C PHE A 99 6.82 8.41 -10.50
N GLN A 100 7.83 8.66 -9.65
CA GLN A 100 7.61 9.27 -8.32
C GLN A 100 7.07 10.70 -8.42
N TYR A 101 7.34 11.43 -9.50
CA TYR A 101 6.73 12.74 -9.75
C TYR A 101 5.21 12.70 -9.95
N ASN A 102 4.67 11.52 -10.28
CA ASN A 102 3.24 11.29 -10.49
C ASN A 102 2.69 10.26 -9.49
N ILE A 103 3.28 10.19 -8.28
CA ILE A 103 3.02 9.08 -7.36
C ILE A 103 1.55 8.98 -6.93
N ASP A 104 0.82 10.09 -6.84
CA ASP A 104 -0.58 10.08 -6.40
C ASP A 104 -1.51 9.38 -7.40
N ILE A 105 -1.34 9.63 -8.69
CA ILE A 105 -2.07 8.88 -9.72
C ILE A 105 -1.60 7.43 -9.78
N VAL A 106 -0.31 7.16 -9.59
CA VAL A 106 0.23 5.80 -9.57
C VAL A 106 -0.38 4.99 -8.42
N LYS A 107 -0.39 5.51 -7.19
CA LYS A 107 -1.00 4.88 -6.02
C LYS A 107 -2.48 4.61 -6.28
N SER A 108 -3.23 5.66 -6.63
CA SER A 108 -4.70 5.57 -6.74
C SER A 108 -5.15 4.67 -7.89
N GLU A 109 -4.55 4.75 -9.07
CA GLU A 109 -4.94 3.89 -10.20
C GLU A 109 -4.42 2.46 -10.06
N THR A 110 -3.24 2.24 -9.48
CA THR A 110 -2.77 0.86 -9.20
C THR A 110 -3.72 0.13 -8.27
N VAL A 111 -4.16 0.77 -7.19
CA VAL A 111 -5.14 0.19 -6.26
C VAL A 111 -6.47 -0.12 -6.96
N LYS A 112 -6.92 0.73 -7.89
CA LYS A 112 -8.15 0.47 -8.66
C LYS A 112 -7.99 -0.70 -9.64
N VAL A 113 -6.80 -0.88 -10.22
CA VAL A 113 -6.55 -1.90 -11.25
C VAL A 113 -6.23 -3.27 -10.65
N ILE A 114 -5.41 -3.33 -9.60
CA ILE A 114 -4.97 -4.58 -8.97
C ILE A 114 -5.72 -4.83 -7.66
N GLY A 115 -5.76 -3.84 -6.78
CA GLY A 115 -6.32 -3.92 -5.44
C GLY A 115 -5.36 -3.43 -4.36
N ASP A 116 -5.81 -3.48 -3.11
CA ASP A 116 -5.00 -3.10 -1.96
C ASP A 116 -3.79 -4.03 -1.81
N PRO A 117 -2.56 -3.53 -1.61
CA PRO A 117 -1.36 -4.35 -1.45
C PRO A 117 -1.36 -5.23 -0.18
N SER A 118 -2.21 -4.95 0.81
CA SER A 118 -2.43 -5.85 1.96
C SER A 118 -3.15 -7.15 1.55
N GLU A 119 -3.91 -7.14 0.46
CA GLU A 119 -4.58 -8.33 -0.08
C GLU A 119 -3.63 -9.13 -0.99
N TYR A 120 -2.64 -9.80 -0.39
CA TYR A 120 -1.56 -10.52 -1.09
C TYR A 120 -2.03 -11.36 -2.30
N ARG A 121 -3.19 -12.02 -2.19
CA ARG A 121 -3.76 -12.87 -3.26
C ARG A 121 -4.07 -12.12 -4.56
N LYS A 122 -4.29 -10.81 -4.51
CA LYS A 122 -4.52 -9.98 -5.72
C LYS A 122 -3.22 -9.67 -6.48
N TRP A 123 -2.07 -9.85 -5.83
CA TRP A 123 -0.74 -9.49 -6.32
C TRP A 123 0.10 -10.70 -6.76
N ILE A 124 -0.54 -11.87 -6.84
CA ILE A 124 0.08 -13.10 -7.34
C ILE A 124 -0.62 -13.55 -8.61
N ASN A 125 0.14 -14.13 -9.53
CA ASN A 125 -0.42 -14.74 -10.73
C ASN A 125 0.46 -15.93 -11.15
N SER A 126 -0.19 -17.09 -11.38
CA SER A 126 0.49 -18.35 -11.72
C SER A 126 1.26 -18.34 -13.04
N ASP A 127 0.89 -17.44 -13.94
CA ASP A 127 1.45 -17.34 -15.29
C ASP A 127 2.69 -16.43 -15.34
N LEU A 128 3.05 -15.82 -14.20
CA LEU A 128 4.28 -15.05 -14.05
C LEU A 128 5.47 -15.96 -13.81
N LYS A 129 6.60 -15.61 -14.43
CA LYS A 129 7.89 -16.22 -14.10
C LYS A 129 8.32 -15.81 -12.70
N LYS A 130 9.23 -16.56 -12.10
CA LYS A 130 9.74 -16.29 -10.74
C LYS A 130 10.28 -14.85 -10.60
N ASN A 131 11.12 -14.41 -11.53
CA ASN A 131 11.68 -13.06 -11.52
C ASN A 131 10.60 -11.97 -11.71
N GLU A 132 9.63 -12.21 -12.59
CA GLU A 132 8.48 -11.32 -12.78
C GLU A 132 7.65 -11.18 -11.49
N GLN A 133 7.41 -12.30 -10.79
CA GLN A 133 6.69 -12.30 -9.51
C GLN A 133 7.49 -11.61 -8.40
N GLU A 134 8.82 -11.72 -8.39
CA GLU A 134 9.70 -11.01 -7.46
C GLU A 134 9.64 -9.48 -7.68
N ASP A 135 9.63 -9.02 -8.93
CA ASP A 135 9.48 -7.60 -9.27
C ASP A 135 8.11 -7.05 -8.87
N VAL A 136 7.05 -7.83 -9.09
CA VAL A 136 5.68 -7.49 -8.64
C VAL A 136 5.60 -7.41 -7.12
N GLU A 137 6.25 -8.34 -6.41
CA GLU A 137 6.28 -8.34 -4.95
C GLU A 137 7.06 -7.14 -4.38
N LYS A 138 8.17 -6.74 -5.03
CA LYS A 138 8.90 -5.52 -4.68
C LYS A 138 8.00 -4.29 -4.82
N ALA A 139 7.28 -4.17 -5.93
CA ALA A 139 6.34 -3.08 -6.18
C ALA A 139 5.20 -3.08 -5.17
N ARG A 140 4.62 -4.25 -4.86
CA ARG A 140 3.58 -4.40 -3.84
C ARG A 140 4.03 -3.84 -2.50
N LYS A 141 5.23 -4.22 -2.05
CA LYS A 141 5.81 -3.74 -0.78
C LYS A 141 6.01 -2.23 -0.80
N GLN A 142 6.59 -1.68 -1.87
CA GLN A 142 6.77 -0.22 -2.00
C GLN A 142 5.44 0.53 -1.95
N LEU A 143 4.43 0.06 -2.69
CA LEU A 143 3.09 0.64 -2.65
C LEU A 143 2.51 0.56 -1.24
N ASN A 144 2.65 -0.59 -0.57
CA ASN A 144 2.14 -0.75 0.78
C ASN A 144 2.78 0.23 1.78
N ILE A 145 4.09 0.46 1.68
CA ILE A 145 4.82 1.44 2.49
C ILE A 145 4.24 2.84 2.28
N MET A 146 4.07 3.25 1.02
CA MET A 146 3.54 4.57 0.68
C MET A 146 2.11 4.76 1.21
N LEU A 147 1.25 3.75 1.06
CA LEU A 147 -0.12 3.81 1.55
C LEU A 147 -0.18 3.78 3.08
N ASN A 148 0.58 2.90 3.73
CA ASN A 148 0.64 2.82 5.20
C ASN A 148 1.09 4.15 5.79
N LYS A 149 2.06 4.83 5.14
CA LYS A 149 2.56 6.12 5.58
C LYS A 149 1.43 7.15 5.65
N GLU A 150 0.65 7.30 4.58
CA GLU A 150 -0.50 8.22 4.55
C GLU A 150 -1.54 7.91 5.63
N PHE A 151 -1.78 6.62 5.88
CA PHE A 151 -2.70 6.22 6.94
C PHE A 151 -2.18 6.58 8.34
N ILE A 152 -0.90 6.38 8.61
CA ILE A 152 -0.27 6.79 9.89
C ILE A 152 -0.35 8.31 10.06
N GLU A 153 0.05 9.06 9.03
CA GLU A 153 -0.02 10.53 9.01
C GLU A 153 -1.45 11.00 9.29
N VAL A 154 -2.45 10.48 8.56
CA VAL A 154 -3.85 10.85 8.78
C VAL A 154 -4.32 10.52 10.21
N PHE A 155 -3.95 9.37 10.77
CA PHE A 155 -4.33 9.01 12.14
C PHE A 155 -3.79 10.03 13.14
N PHE A 156 -2.49 10.31 13.10
CA PHE A 156 -1.84 11.16 14.10
C PHE A 156 -2.09 12.65 13.86
N GLU A 157 -2.25 13.11 12.62
CA GLU A 157 -2.55 14.52 12.33
C GLU A 157 -4.03 14.87 12.61
N ARG A 158 -4.96 13.97 12.29
CA ARG A 158 -6.40 14.29 12.34
C ARG A 158 -7.10 13.78 13.59
N LEU A 159 -6.73 12.60 14.08
CA LEU A 159 -7.48 11.92 15.14
C LEU A 159 -6.80 12.01 16.50
N VAL A 160 -5.46 12.00 16.56
CA VAL A 160 -4.69 12.07 17.82
C VAL A 160 -4.13 13.47 18.07
N GLN A 161 -3.66 14.14 17.03
CA GLN A 161 -2.89 15.40 17.07
C GLN A 161 -1.58 15.26 17.87
N ASP A 162 -0.80 14.21 17.59
CA ASP A 162 0.46 13.87 18.29
C ASP A 162 1.58 13.54 17.29
N GLU A 163 2.32 14.58 16.87
CA GLU A 163 3.46 14.49 15.94
C GLU A 163 4.60 13.61 16.49
N ARG A 164 4.73 13.50 17.81
CA ARG A 164 5.81 12.73 18.46
C ARG A 164 5.59 11.23 18.24
N ARG A 165 4.36 10.75 18.45
CA ARG A 165 4.00 9.34 18.15
C ARG A 165 4.04 9.05 16.65
N GLU A 166 3.61 10.00 15.82
CA GLU A 166 3.68 9.86 14.36
C GLU A 166 5.12 9.61 13.89
N LYS A 167 6.05 10.49 14.27
CA LYS A 167 7.48 10.35 13.95
C LYS A 167 8.06 9.04 14.45
N TYR A 168 7.60 8.54 15.59
CA TYR A 168 8.06 7.26 16.12
C TYR A 168 7.67 6.11 15.18
N TRP A 169 6.39 6.01 14.83
CA TRP A 169 5.88 4.91 13.99
C TRP A 169 6.40 4.95 12.55
N LEU A 170 6.62 6.14 12.00
CA LEU A 170 7.20 6.30 10.67
C LEU A 170 8.62 5.73 10.54
N LYS A 171 9.38 5.56 11.63
CA LYS A 171 10.69 4.88 11.62
C LYS A 171 10.60 3.40 11.23
N PHE A 172 9.42 2.79 11.41
CA PHE A 172 9.18 1.35 11.22
C PHE A 172 8.31 1.06 9.99
N ILE A 173 8.04 2.07 9.16
CA ILE A 173 7.04 1.98 8.08
C ILE A 173 7.32 0.87 7.07
N ASP A 174 8.59 0.57 6.82
CA ASP A 174 9.07 -0.47 5.92
C ASP A 174 8.80 -1.89 6.44
N LYS A 175 8.54 -2.03 7.74
CA LYS A 175 8.26 -3.31 8.41
C LYS A 175 6.78 -3.50 8.73
N ILE A 176 5.95 -2.47 8.54
CA ILE A 176 4.50 -2.56 8.77
C ILE A 176 3.86 -3.20 7.53
N ASN A 177 3.36 -4.42 7.71
CA ASN A 177 2.76 -5.22 6.64
C ASN A 177 1.31 -4.83 6.37
N GLU A 178 0.57 -4.44 7.40
CA GLU A 178 -0.85 -4.13 7.28
C GLU A 178 -1.26 -3.11 8.34
N ILE A 179 -2.17 -2.22 7.97
CA ILE A 179 -2.82 -1.28 8.86
C ILE A 179 -4.34 -1.47 8.77
N LYS A 180 -4.98 -1.55 9.94
CA LYS A 180 -6.43 -1.44 10.08
C LYS A 180 -6.80 -0.30 11.01
N PHE A 181 -7.79 0.49 10.60
CA PHE A 181 -8.48 1.42 11.47
C PHE A 181 -9.67 0.74 12.09
N VAL A 182 -9.94 1.03 13.36
CA VAL A 182 -11.12 0.57 14.06
C VAL A 182 -11.77 1.77 14.75
N GLY A 183 -13.06 1.99 14.53
CA GLY A 183 -13.76 3.12 15.13
C GLY A 183 -15.22 3.16 14.73
N ASN A 184 -15.93 4.24 15.09
CA ASN A 184 -17.35 4.35 14.79
C ASN A 184 -17.62 4.75 13.31
N ARG A 185 -18.90 4.85 12.93
CA ARG A 185 -19.31 5.24 11.57
C ARG A 185 -18.98 6.71 11.23
N ALA A 186 -19.00 7.61 12.19
CA ALA A 186 -18.68 9.03 11.95
C ALA A 186 -17.19 9.18 11.56
N ASN A 187 -16.29 8.55 12.31
CA ASN A 187 -14.86 8.51 11.97
C ASN A 187 -14.60 7.91 10.57
N TYR A 188 -15.30 6.82 10.23
CA TYR A 188 -15.24 6.25 8.87
C TYR A 188 -15.60 7.27 7.80
N LEU A 189 -16.73 7.97 7.96
CA LEU A 189 -17.19 8.98 7.00
C LEU A 189 -16.22 10.16 6.90
N ASP A 190 -15.58 10.54 8.01
CA ASP A 190 -14.57 11.60 8.00
C ASP A 190 -13.30 11.17 7.26
N LEU A 191 -12.83 9.93 7.45
CA LEU A 191 -11.72 9.38 6.68
C LEU A 191 -12.05 9.26 5.18
N LYS A 192 -13.29 8.93 4.82
CA LYS A 192 -13.74 8.88 3.41
C LYS A 192 -13.68 10.25 2.70
N LYS A 193 -13.70 11.36 3.44
CA LYS A 193 -13.57 12.71 2.86
C LYS A 193 -12.11 13.08 2.57
N ILE A 194 -11.14 12.33 3.10
CA ILE A 194 -9.72 12.60 2.89
C ILE A 194 -9.30 11.97 1.57
N GLU A 195 -9.03 12.82 0.58
CA GLU A 195 -8.81 12.40 -0.82
C GLU A 195 -7.74 11.30 -0.94
N SER A 196 -6.59 11.47 -0.27
CA SER A 196 -5.44 10.56 -0.33
C SER A 196 -5.79 9.11 0.04
N ILE A 197 -6.56 8.91 1.11
CA ILE A 197 -6.88 7.58 1.64
C ILE A 197 -8.29 7.09 1.30
N SER A 198 -9.16 7.97 0.78
CA SER A 198 -10.61 7.72 0.60
C SER A 198 -10.96 6.40 -0.08
N ASN A 199 -10.18 6.01 -1.10
CA ASN A 199 -10.38 4.80 -1.89
C ASN A 199 -9.95 3.51 -1.17
N LEU A 200 -9.21 3.63 -0.07
CA LEU A 200 -8.64 2.53 0.70
C LEU A 200 -9.34 2.29 2.03
N VAL A 201 -10.07 3.29 2.53
CA VAL A 201 -10.78 3.22 3.82
C VAL A 201 -11.68 1.98 3.89
N ASP A 202 -12.38 1.63 2.82
CA ASP A 202 -13.35 0.53 2.81
C ASP A 202 -12.69 -0.83 3.16
N ASN A 203 -11.45 -1.05 2.68
CA ASN A 203 -10.71 -2.30 2.91
C ASN A 203 -9.93 -2.29 4.24
N ARG A 204 -9.64 -1.11 4.77
CA ARG A 204 -8.77 -0.93 5.93
C ARG A 204 -9.50 -0.50 7.18
N TYR A 205 -10.79 -0.18 7.12
CA TYR A 205 -11.57 0.28 8.25
C TYR A 205 -12.53 -0.78 8.77
N LYS A 206 -12.64 -0.89 10.09
CA LYS A 206 -13.61 -1.72 10.80
C LYS A 206 -14.52 -0.82 11.63
N ILE A 207 -15.80 -0.80 11.26
CA ILE A 207 -16.83 -0.05 11.96
C ILE A 207 -17.24 -0.84 13.20
N THR A 208 -17.17 -0.20 14.36
CA THR A 208 -17.69 -0.75 15.62
C THR A 208 -19.15 -0.37 15.80
N SER A 209 -19.89 -1.15 16.60
CA SER A 209 -21.26 -0.82 16.98
C SER A 209 -21.36 0.29 18.04
N SER A 210 -20.25 0.61 18.70
CA SER A 210 -20.18 1.67 19.71
C SER A 210 -20.12 3.05 19.08
N ASN A 211 -20.78 4.03 19.71
CA ASN A 211 -20.70 5.44 19.32
C ASN A 211 -19.53 6.18 19.98
N GLN A 212 -18.57 5.47 20.58
CA GLN A 212 -17.35 6.07 21.13
C GLN A 212 -16.57 6.79 20.02
N SER A 213 -16.09 8.01 20.31
CA SER A 213 -15.27 8.79 19.39
C SER A 213 -13.82 8.31 19.32
N THR A 214 -13.37 7.55 20.31
CA THR A 214 -12.05 6.92 20.30
C THR A 214 -11.96 5.93 19.15
N CYS A 215 -10.90 6.06 18.38
CA CYS A 215 -10.53 5.12 17.34
C CYS A 215 -9.20 4.44 17.66
N ALA A 216 -8.90 3.39 16.93
CA ALA A 216 -7.66 2.65 17.05
C ALA A 216 -7.00 2.46 15.69
N LEU A 217 -5.66 2.52 15.70
CA LEU A 217 -4.79 2.14 14.61
C LEU A 217 -4.13 0.81 14.98
N VAL A 218 -4.48 -0.24 14.25
CA VAL A 218 -3.95 -1.59 14.42
C VAL A 218 -2.91 -1.82 13.34
N MET A 219 -1.65 -2.03 13.74
CA MET A 219 -0.51 -2.22 12.84
C MET A 219 0.06 -3.62 13.01
N TYR A 220 0.08 -4.40 11.92
CA TYR A 220 0.70 -5.72 11.88
C TYR A 220 2.14 -5.57 11.39
N SER A 221 3.08 -6.05 12.18
CA SER A 221 4.51 -5.89 11.88
C SER A 221 5.35 -6.96 12.55
N LYS A 222 6.16 -7.68 11.76
CA LYS A 222 7.14 -8.68 12.22
C LYS A 222 6.59 -9.70 13.24
N GLY A 223 5.37 -10.22 13.03
CA GLY A 223 4.76 -11.19 13.95
C GLY A 223 4.18 -10.59 15.23
N TYR A 224 4.11 -9.26 15.31
CA TYR A 224 3.44 -8.52 16.38
C TYR A 224 2.30 -7.65 15.83
N VAL A 225 1.36 -7.34 16.72
CA VAL A 225 0.28 -6.40 16.48
C VAL A 225 0.38 -5.27 17.50
N PHE A 226 0.52 -4.05 16.98
CA PHE A 226 0.54 -2.82 17.76
C PHE A 226 -0.81 -2.13 17.62
N VAL A 227 -1.43 -1.80 18.74
CA VAL A 227 -2.71 -1.08 18.76
C VAL A 227 -2.51 0.25 19.46
N GLU A 228 -2.53 1.31 18.66
CA GLU A 228 -2.57 2.70 19.12
C GLU A 228 -4.01 3.17 19.21
N PHE A 229 -4.31 3.98 20.21
CA PHE A 229 -5.63 4.59 20.38
C PHE A 229 -5.51 6.09 20.21
N SER A 230 -6.57 6.73 19.71
CA SER A 230 -6.61 8.19 19.59
C SER A 230 -6.82 8.92 20.91
N ASP A 231 -6.93 8.19 22.02
CA ASP A 231 -6.92 8.75 23.36
C ASP A 231 -5.47 8.86 23.91
N VAL A 232 -5.30 9.56 25.04
CA VAL A 232 -4.01 9.67 25.74
C VAL A 232 -3.68 8.37 26.51
N GLY A 233 -4.13 7.22 26.01
CA GLY A 233 -3.98 5.93 26.64
C GLY A 233 -2.57 5.35 26.53
N ALA A 234 -2.52 4.05 26.30
CA ALA A 234 -1.29 3.28 26.15
C ALA A 234 -1.25 2.63 24.77
N LEU A 235 -0.05 2.37 24.27
CA LEU A 235 0.19 1.42 23.19
C LEU A 235 -0.07 0.01 23.72
N TYR A 236 -0.81 -0.80 22.98
CA TYR A 236 -0.98 -2.23 23.30
C TYR A 236 -0.19 -3.06 22.29
N ILE A 237 0.59 -4.00 22.81
CA ILE A 237 1.49 -4.85 22.04
C ILE A 237 1.04 -6.30 22.23
N TYR A 238 0.91 -7.02 21.13
CA TYR A 238 0.51 -8.42 21.10
C TYR A 238 1.45 -9.19 20.21
N LYS A 239 1.74 -10.45 20.54
CA LYS A 239 2.13 -11.41 19.51
C LYS A 239 0.95 -11.61 18.55
N GLU A 240 1.21 -11.75 17.26
CA GLU A 240 0.15 -11.85 16.25
C GLU A 240 -0.78 -13.04 16.50
N GLU A 241 -0.25 -14.21 16.86
CA GLU A 241 -1.04 -15.39 17.22
C GLU A 241 -1.94 -15.15 18.45
N SER A 242 -1.41 -14.43 19.46
CA SER A 242 -2.13 -14.02 20.66
C SER A 242 -3.25 -13.04 20.32
N PHE A 243 -3.00 -12.10 19.41
CA PHE A 243 -4.01 -11.15 18.93
C PHE A 243 -5.14 -11.87 18.19
N ILE A 244 -4.83 -12.73 17.22
CA ILE A 244 -5.83 -13.45 16.41
C ILE A 244 -6.72 -14.35 17.30
N SER A 245 -6.15 -14.98 18.32
CA SER A 245 -6.91 -15.83 19.25
C SER A 245 -7.80 -15.05 20.22
N LYS A 246 -7.41 -13.83 20.61
CA LYS A 246 -8.11 -13.01 21.62
C LYS A 246 -9.04 -11.94 21.03
N VAL A 247 -8.77 -11.51 19.79
CA VAL A 247 -9.42 -10.36 19.16
C VAL A 247 -9.96 -10.78 17.80
N ASN A 248 -11.29 -10.80 17.68
CA ASN A 248 -11.95 -10.94 16.40
C ASN A 248 -12.27 -9.56 15.81
N LEU A 249 -11.42 -9.05 14.91
CA LEU A 249 -11.62 -7.74 14.25
C LEU A 249 -12.94 -7.61 13.48
N ASN A 250 -13.58 -8.71 13.08
CA ASN A 250 -14.88 -8.68 12.41
C ASN A 250 -16.06 -8.57 13.39
N ALA A 251 -15.80 -8.73 14.69
CA ALA A 251 -16.82 -8.68 15.75
C ALA A 251 -16.48 -7.66 16.84
N VAL A 252 -15.59 -6.68 16.57
CA VAL A 252 -15.25 -5.62 17.52
C VAL A 252 -16.45 -4.69 17.72
N SER A 253 -17.02 -4.74 18.92
CA SER A 253 -18.16 -3.92 19.31
C SER A 253 -17.72 -2.58 19.90
N SER A 254 -16.56 -2.54 20.55
CA SER A 254 -16.01 -1.34 21.20
C SER A 254 -14.48 -1.39 21.31
N MET A 255 -13.86 -0.25 21.64
CA MET A 255 -12.41 -0.19 21.87
C MET A 255 -11.93 -1.10 23.00
N ARG A 256 -12.80 -1.45 23.95
CA ARG A 256 -12.47 -2.41 25.03
C ARG A 256 -12.14 -3.79 24.49
N ASP A 257 -12.71 -4.18 23.36
CA ASP A 257 -12.44 -5.48 22.75
C ASP A 257 -10.99 -5.57 22.25
N LEU A 258 -10.34 -4.43 22.00
CA LEU A 258 -8.93 -4.32 21.62
C LEU A 258 -7.98 -4.11 22.81
N LYS A 259 -8.50 -3.87 24.02
CA LYS A 259 -7.71 -3.62 25.25
C LYS A 259 -7.76 -4.87 26.14
N LYS A 260 -7.06 -5.95 25.75
CA LYS A 260 -7.11 -7.25 26.46
C LYS A 260 -6.17 -7.33 27.67
N TRP A 261 -5.18 -6.45 27.74
CA TRP A 261 -4.24 -6.40 28.84
C TRP A 261 -4.83 -5.66 30.05
N SER A 262 -4.60 -6.22 31.24
CA SER A 262 -5.01 -5.57 32.48
C SER A 262 -4.21 -4.29 32.72
N ASN A 263 -4.58 -3.55 33.77
CA ASN A 263 -3.85 -2.35 34.12
C ASN A 263 -2.40 -2.60 34.60
N TYR A 264 -2.05 -3.84 34.90
CA TYR A 264 -0.74 -4.22 35.44
C TYR A 264 0.13 -5.02 34.47
N ASP A 265 -0.40 -5.37 33.30
CA ASP A 265 0.29 -6.17 32.28
C ASP A 265 1.07 -5.25 31.33
N TYR A 266 2.31 -4.92 31.69
CA TYR A 266 3.15 -4.02 30.89
C TYR A 266 4.05 -4.79 29.94
N ALA A 267 4.04 -4.42 28.66
CA ALA A 267 5.07 -4.86 27.72
C ALA A 267 6.41 -4.20 28.04
N CYS A 268 6.41 -2.94 28.46
CA CYS A 268 7.60 -2.27 28.95
C CYS A 268 7.25 -1.20 30.00
N ARG A 269 8.03 -1.14 31.08
CA ARG A 269 7.93 -0.10 32.12
C ARG A 269 9.26 0.14 32.81
N ASN A 270 9.41 1.29 33.45
CA ASN A 270 10.56 1.54 34.31
C ASN A 270 10.58 0.56 35.48
N SER A 271 11.77 0.04 35.79
CA SER A 271 12.04 -0.69 37.02
C SER A 271 12.08 0.26 38.21
N SER A 272 11.99 -0.29 39.42
CA SER A 272 12.36 0.43 40.65
C SER A 272 13.86 0.78 40.68
N THR A 273 14.69 0.07 39.93
CA THR A 273 16.12 0.37 39.77
C THR A 273 16.31 1.43 38.68
N PRO A 274 16.94 2.59 38.99
CA PRO A 274 17.15 3.65 38.02
C PRO A 274 17.89 3.17 36.76
N GLY A 275 17.39 3.54 35.58
CA GLY A 275 18.00 3.21 34.29
C GLY A 275 17.63 1.84 33.72
N TYR A 276 16.85 1.01 34.43
CA TYR A 276 16.42 -0.30 33.94
C TYR A 276 14.96 -0.27 33.46
N VAL A 277 14.70 -0.95 32.33
CA VAL A 277 13.35 -1.17 31.79
C VAL A 277 13.01 -2.64 31.97
N LEU A 278 11.90 -2.92 32.64
CA LEU A 278 11.29 -4.25 32.70
C LEU A 278 10.51 -4.47 31.41
N ILE A 279 10.71 -5.62 30.76
CA ILE A 279 10.09 -5.94 29.46
C ILE A 279 9.44 -7.31 29.47
N GLU A 280 8.28 -7.41 28.82
CA GLU A 280 7.53 -8.64 28.57
C GLU A 280 7.20 -8.72 27.07
N PRO A 281 7.06 -9.91 26.47
CA PRO A 281 6.83 -10.05 25.03
C PRO A 281 5.50 -9.44 24.54
N GLU A 282 4.53 -9.24 25.42
CA GLU A 282 3.23 -8.65 25.13
C GLU A 282 2.70 -7.91 26.35
N GLY A 283 1.78 -6.97 26.17
CA GLY A 283 1.27 -6.11 27.23
C GLY A 283 1.04 -4.68 26.75
N LYS A 284 0.94 -3.72 27.67
CA LYS A 284 0.82 -2.29 27.33
C LYS A 284 2.10 -1.49 27.61
N ALA A 285 2.28 -0.40 26.88
CA ALA A 285 3.33 0.59 27.09
C ALA A 285 2.67 1.98 27.22
N THR A 286 2.88 2.66 28.34
CA THR A 286 2.27 3.98 28.57
C THR A 286 3.06 5.08 27.87
N HIS A 287 2.35 6.03 27.26
CA HIS A 287 2.91 7.20 26.56
C HIS A 287 3.43 8.31 27.49
N GLN A 288 3.69 8.00 28.77
CA GLN A 288 4.13 8.98 29.77
C GLN A 288 5.65 9.16 29.77
N GLY A 289 6.12 10.40 29.84
CA GLY A 289 7.55 10.73 29.92
C GLY A 289 8.32 10.28 28.68
N ASP A 290 9.46 9.63 28.90
CA ASP A 290 10.33 9.09 27.85
C ASP A 290 9.88 7.67 27.44
N TRP A 291 8.71 7.58 26.82
CA TRP A 291 8.09 6.30 26.47
C TRP A 291 8.78 5.64 25.27
N GLU A 292 9.28 6.42 24.32
CA GLU A 292 10.00 5.91 23.15
C GLU A 292 11.21 5.11 23.55
N SER A 293 12.03 5.61 24.49
CA SER A 293 13.20 4.86 24.98
C SER A 293 12.82 3.51 25.58
N ARG A 294 11.67 3.42 26.28
CA ARG A 294 11.19 2.14 26.83
C ARG A 294 10.72 1.19 25.73
N VAL A 295 10.00 1.71 24.74
CA VAL A 295 9.54 0.93 23.59
C VAL A 295 10.73 0.53 22.73
N ASP A 296 11.77 1.35 22.59
CA ASP A 296 13.00 1.02 21.87
C ASP A 296 13.77 -0.12 22.54
N VAL A 297 13.86 -0.15 23.88
CA VAL A 297 14.40 -1.31 24.61
C VAL A 297 13.58 -2.57 24.33
N TRP A 298 12.25 -2.45 24.29
CA TRP A 298 11.38 -3.57 23.94
C TRP A 298 11.59 -4.04 22.50
N MET A 299 11.63 -3.11 21.54
CA MET A 299 11.82 -3.38 20.12
C MET A 299 13.16 -4.11 19.90
N ASN A 300 14.24 -3.62 20.51
CA ASN A 300 15.58 -4.21 20.42
C ASN A 300 15.63 -5.66 20.92
N ASN A 301 14.78 -6.05 21.88
CA ASN A 301 14.80 -7.39 22.46
C ASN A 301 13.82 -8.37 21.79
N TYR A 302 12.72 -7.87 21.21
CA TYR A 302 11.64 -8.75 20.75
C TYR A 302 11.27 -8.60 19.28
N TYR A 303 11.64 -7.50 18.63
CA TYR A 303 11.15 -7.13 17.29
C TYR A 303 12.21 -7.18 16.20
N TYR A 304 13.48 -6.95 16.54
CA TYR A 304 14.60 -6.98 15.59
C TYR A 304 15.23 -8.36 15.40
N ASP A 305 15.02 -9.28 16.34
CA ASP A 305 15.45 -10.68 16.29
C ASP A 305 14.40 -11.59 15.64
#